data_AF-A0AAW5EKI1-F1
#
_entry.id   AF-A0AAW5EKI1-F1
#
_cell.length_a   1.000
_cell.length_b   1.000
_cell.length_c   1.000
_cell.angle_alpha   90.00
_cell.angle_beta   90.00
_cell.angle_gamma   90.00
#
_symmetry.space_group_name_H-M   'P 1'
#
loop_
_entity.id
_entity.type
_entity.pdbx_description
1 polymer ?
#
loop_
_entity_poly.entity_id
_entity_poly.type
_entity_poly.pdbx_seq_one_letter_code
_entity_poly.pdbx_strand_id
1 'polypeptide(L)'
;LRPTVQIGDPFSEKLLMEACLELFKTDYIVGIQDMGAAGLTSSSFEMAGRSGSGMKLYLDQTPMRESGMTPYELMLSESQERMLICAKKGYEDK
;
A
#
# COMPACT_ATOMS: atom_id res chain seq x y z
N LEU A 1 -13.99 -0.39 -19.86
CA LEU A 1 -13.04 0.55 -19.22
C LEU A 1 -13.60 0.89 -17.85
N ARG A 2 -12.96 0.43 -16.77
CA ARG A 2 -13.30 0.90 -15.43
C ARG A 2 -13.03 2.41 -15.39
N PRO A 3 -13.88 3.23 -14.73
CA PRO A 3 -13.73 4.67 -14.75
C PRO A 3 -12.33 5.07 -14.25
N THR A 4 -11.64 5.89 -15.04
CA THR A 4 -10.30 6.44 -14.74
C THR A 4 -10.35 7.52 -13.65
N VAL A 5 -11.54 7.96 -13.25
CA VAL A 5 -11.72 8.99 -12.23
C VAL A 5 -11.47 8.37 -10.86
N GLN A 6 -10.32 8.73 -10.29
CA GLN A 6 -9.98 8.44 -8.91
C GLN A 6 -10.81 9.35 -8.01
N ILE A 7 -11.65 8.73 -7.20
CA ILE A 7 -12.42 9.43 -6.17
C ILE A 7 -11.70 9.14 -4.86
N GLY A 8 -10.97 10.13 -4.35
CA GLY A 8 -10.40 10.07 -3.02
C GLY A 8 -11.46 10.26 -1.93
N ASP A 9 -11.18 9.73 -0.75
CA ASP A 9 -11.97 9.93 0.46
C ASP A 9 -11.13 10.69 1.50
N PRO A 10 -11.38 12.01 1.69
CA PRO A 10 -10.58 12.83 2.61
C PRO A 10 -10.70 12.39 4.07
N PHE A 11 -11.78 11.67 4.44
CA PHE A 11 -11.92 11.13 5.79
C PHE A 11 -10.96 9.95 6.01
N SER A 12 -10.90 9.04 5.03
CA SER A 12 -9.94 7.93 5.03
C SER A 12 -8.49 8.45 4.97
N GLU A 13 -8.22 9.49 4.16
CA GLU A 13 -6.89 10.10 4.07
C GLU A 13 -6.43 10.67 5.42
N LYS A 14 -7.32 11.38 6.14
CA LYS A 14 -7.00 11.88 7.48
C LYS A 14 -6.70 10.75 8.46
N LEU A 15 -7.52 9.69 8.48
CA LEU A 15 -7.29 8.55 9.36
C LEU A 15 -5.97 7.85 9.05
N LEU A 16 -5.66 7.68 7.76
CA LEU A 16 -4.40 7.10 7.30
C LEU A 16 -3.19 7.94 7.74
N MET A 17 -3.29 9.26 7.62
CA MET A 17 -2.25 10.19 8.08
C MET A 17 -2.02 10.08 9.60
N GLU A 18 -3.07 10.11 10.41
CA GLU A 18 -2.95 9.96 11.87
C GLU A 18 -2.34 8.61 12.25
N ALA A 19 -2.77 7.51 11.60
CA ALA A 19 -2.19 6.18 11.81
C ALA A 19 -0.69 6.14 11.48
N CYS A 20 -0.26 6.79 10.39
CA CYS A 20 1.15 6.90 10.04
C CYS A 20 1.93 7.71 11.09
N LEU A 21 1.38 8.82 11.58
CA LEU A 21 2.00 9.63 12.63
C LEU A 21 2.10 8.88 13.97
N GLU A 22 1.14 8.02 14.29
CA GLU A 22 1.22 7.12 15.44
C GLU A 22 2.31 6.06 15.25
N LEU A 23 2.38 5.42 14.09
CA LEU A 23 3.42 4.45 13.76
C LEU A 23 4.83 5.06 13.83
N PHE A 24 5.02 6.30 13.36
CA PHE A 24 6.31 6.99 13.43
C PHE A 24 6.79 7.33 14.84
N LYS A 25 5.90 7.30 15.85
CA LYS A 25 6.30 7.42 17.26
C LYS A 25 6.82 6.10 17.84
N THR A 26 6.66 5.00 17.12
CA THR A 26 7.13 3.67 17.50
C THR A 26 8.42 3.31 16.76
N ASP A 27 9.02 2.18 17.16
CA ASP A 27 10.15 1.57 16.45
C ASP A 27 9.71 0.31 15.66
N TYR A 28 8.45 0.24 15.23
CA TYR A 28 7.85 -0.99 14.68
C TYR A 28 8.02 -1.17 13.17
N ILE A 29 8.39 -0.13 12.42
CA ILE A 29 8.50 -0.19 10.97
C ILE A 29 9.95 -0.02 10.49
N VAL A 30 10.27 -0.67 9.37
CA VAL A 30 11.54 -0.50 8.64
C VAL A 30 11.40 0.61 7.60
N GLY A 31 10.22 0.72 6.99
CA GLY A 31 9.96 1.70 5.95
C GLY A 31 8.48 1.76 5.58
N ILE A 32 8.13 2.82 4.87
CA ILE A 32 6.78 3.12 4.41
C ILE A 32 6.85 3.81 3.04
N GLN A 33 5.84 3.58 2.20
CA GLN A 33 5.75 4.14 0.85
C GLN A 33 4.30 4.42 0.48
N ASP A 34 4.02 5.59 -0.06
CA ASP A 34 2.70 5.92 -0.58
C ASP A 34 2.41 5.19 -1.89
N MET A 35 1.12 4.94 -2.14
CA MET A 35 0.66 4.25 -3.33
C MET A 35 -0.15 5.18 -4.22
N GLY A 36 0.48 5.68 -5.28
CA GLY A 36 -0.14 6.50 -6.31
C GLY A 36 -0.21 5.79 -7.67
N ALA A 37 0.38 6.43 -8.68
CA ALA A 37 0.42 5.93 -10.06
C ALA A 37 1.02 4.52 -10.15
N ALA A 38 0.43 3.65 -10.95
CA ALA A 38 0.75 2.22 -11.07
C ALA A 38 0.65 1.40 -9.76
N GLY A 39 0.12 1.95 -8.67
CA GLY A 39 -0.33 1.22 -7.49
C GLY A 39 0.72 0.34 -6.82
N LEU A 40 0.40 -0.95 -6.66
CA LEU A 40 1.32 -1.93 -6.07
C LEU A 40 2.57 -2.10 -6.92
N THR A 41 2.48 -1.96 -8.24
CA THR A 41 3.61 -2.18 -9.13
C THR A 41 4.74 -1.20 -8.87
N SER A 42 4.45 0.10 -8.84
CA SER A 42 5.45 1.15 -8.59
C SER A 42 5.96 1.09 -7.15
N SER A 43 5.04 1.19 -6.19
CA SER A 43 5.37 1.28 -4.75
C SER A 43 6.19 0.08 -4.25
N SER A 44 5.81 -1.14 -4.63
CA SER A 44 6.55 -2.35 -4.22
C SER A 44 7.95 -2.40 -4.85
N PHE A 45 8.06 -2.09 -6.14
CA PHE A 45 9.33 -2.15 -6.86
C PHE A 45 10.30 -1.07 -6.38
N GLU A 46 9.81 0.14 -6.12
CA GLU A 46 10.61 1.22 -5.55
C GLU A 46 11.09 0.92 -4.14
N MET A 47 10.21 0.40 -3.26
CA MET A 47 10.59 0.00 -1.91
C MET A 47 11.66 -1.10 -1.91
N ALA A 48 11.47 -2.13 -2.74
CA ALA A 48 12.44 -3.21 -2.90
C ALA A 48 13.77 -2.71 -3.48
N GLY A 49 13.73 -1.86 -4.50
CA GLY A 49 14.90 -1.27 -5.14
C GLY A 49 15.72 -0.40 -4.17
N ARG A 50 15.08 0.48 -3.40
CA ARG A 50 15.77 1.34 -2.41
C ARG A 50 16.38 0.55 -1.25
N SER A 51 15.83 -0.63 -0.93
CA SER A 51 16.35 -1.52 0.11
C SER A 51 17.37 -2.55 -0.40
N GLY A 52 17.69 -2.55 -1.70
CA GLY A 52 18.59 -3.54 -2.30
C GLY A 52 18.07 -4.97 -2.17
N SER A 53 16.75 -5.14 -2.06
CA SER A 53 16.08 -6.41 -1.77
C SER A 53 15.09 -6.79 -2.88
N GLY A 54 14.53 -8.00 -2.80
CA GLY A 54 13.40 -8.44 -3.62
C GLY A 54 12.09 -8.43 -2.84
N MET A 55 10.97 -8.59 -3.54
CA MET A 55 9.64 -8.69 -2.93
C MET A 55 8.88 -9.90 -3.46
N LYS A 56 8.20 -10.63 -2.58
CA LYS A 56 7.20 -11.63 -2.95
C LYS A 56 5.82 -11.11 -2.54
N LEU A 57 4.95 -10.90 -3.51
CA LEU A 57 3.61 -10.36 -3.30
C LEU A 57 2.57 -11.48 -3.31
N TYR A 58 1.74 -11.52 -2.27
CA TYR A 58 0.58 -12.40 -2.16
C TYR A 58 -0.68 -11.59 -2.44
N LEU A 59 -1.05 -11.50 -3.71
CA LEU A 59 -2.12 -10.62 -4.19
C LEU A 59 -3.51 -11.05 -3.68
N ASP A 60 -3.67 -12.33 -3.39
CA ASP A 60 -4.85 -12.94 -2.78
C ASP A 60 -5.11 -12.44 -1.35
N GLN A 61 -4.11 -11.86 -0.67
CA GLN A 61 -4.25 -11.29 0.68
C GLN A 61 -4.52 -9.79 0.66
N THR A 62 -4.51 -9.15 -0.52
CA THR A 62 -4.75 -7.71 -0.62
C THR A 62 -6.25 -7.43 -0.47
N PRO A 63 -6.68 -6.54 0.45
CA PRO A 63 -8.08 -6.16 0.56
C PRO A 63 -8.59 -5.53 -0.74
N MET A 64 -9.71 -6.03 -1.26
CA MET A 64 -10.31 -5.56 -2.51
C MET A 64 -11.69 -4.97 -2.24
N ARG A 65 -11.95 -3.79 -2.78
CA ARG A 65 -13.30 -3.19 -2.77
C ARG A 65 -14.24 -3.88 -3.76
N GLU A 66 -13.71 -4.31 -4.90
CA GLU A 66 -14.47 -4.94 -5.98
C GLU A 66 -14.06 -6.43 -6.10
N SER A 67 -15.05 -7.32 -6.14
CA SER A 67 -14.82 -8.74 -6.38
C SER A 67 -14.37 -9.00 -7.82
N GLY A 68 -13.54 -10.04 -8.04
CA GLY A 68 -13.20 -10.51 -9.38
C GLY A 68 -12.17 -9.65 -10.11
N MET A 69 -11.39 -8.83 -9.40
CA MET A 69 -10.20 -8.19 -9.99
C MET A 69 -9.18 -9.26 -10.39
N THR A 70 -8.65 -9.14 -11.60
CA THR A 70 -7.52 -9.95 -12.03
C THR A 70 -6.24 -9.51 -11.31
N PRO A 71 -5.23 -10.39 -11.17
CA PRO A 71 -3.93 -10.01 -10.60
C PRO A 71 -3.31 -8.79 -11.28
N TYR A 72 -3.46 -8.67 -12.60
CA TYR A 72 -2.95 -7.54 -13.38
C TYR A 72 -3.65 -6.22 -13.01
N GLU A 73 -4.98 -6.23 -12.92
CA GLU A 73 -5.75 -5.05 -12.51
C GLU A 73 -5.45 -4.64 -11.08
N LEU A 74 -5.26 -5.60 -10.18
CA LEU A 74 -4.89 -5.32 -8.79
C LEU A 74 -3.50 -4.67 -8.70
N MET A 75 -2.53 -5.20 -9.45
CA MET A 75 -1.16 -4.69 -9.48
C MET A 75 -1.09 -3.24 -9.97
N LEU A 76 -1.94 -2.88 -10.94
CA LEU A 76 -2.00 -1.54 -11.52
C LEU A 76 -3.10 -0.66 -10.92
N SER A 77 -3.81 -1.13 -9.90
CA SER A 77 -4.89 -0.36 -9.28
C SER A 77 -4.35 0.90 -8.62
N GLU A 78 -4.90 2.05 -9.00
CA GLU A 78 -4.61 3.38 -8.44
C GLU A 78 -5.73 3.85 -7.50
N SER A 79 -6.32 2.91 -6.76
CA SER A 79 -7.21 3.26 -5.65
C SER A 79 -6.47 4.17 -4.66
N GLN A 80 -7.17 5.19 -4.17
CA GLN A 80 -6.57 6.21 -3.31
C GLN A 80 -6.45 5.72 -1.86
N GLU A 81 -5.84 6.53 -1.00
CA GLU A 81 -5.70 6.31 0.45
C GLU A 81 -5.07 4.97 0.83
N ARG A 82 -3.93 4.64 0.22
CA ARG A 82 -3.19 3.42 0.54
C ARG A 82 -1.71 3.71 0.83
N MET A 83 -1.18 3.02 1.82
CA MET A 83 0.24 2.97 2.14
C MET A 83 0.74 1.53 2.07
N LEU A 84 1.95 1.36 1.55
CA LEU A 84 2.72 0.14 1.69
C LEU A 84 3.65 0.29 2.89
N ILE A 85 3.54 -0.61 3.88
CA ILE A 85 4.35 -0.60 5.10
C ILE A 85 5.21 -1.86 5.14
N CYS A 86 6.48 -1.69 5.47
CA CYS A 86 7.38 -2.78 5.82
C CYS A 86 7.54 -2.78 7.35
N ALA A 87 6.82 -3.67 8.02
CA ALA A 87 6.95 -3.87 9.47
C ALA A 87 8.26 -4.56 9.81
N LYS A 88 8.81 -4.26 11.00
CA LYS A 88 9.87 -5.08 11.58
C LYS A 88 9.33 -6.46 11.90
N LYS A 89 10.17 -7.47 11.69
CA LYS A 89 9.80 -8.87 11.95
C LYS A 89 9.36 -9.05 13.41
N GLY A 90 8.17 -9.62 13.62
CA GLY A 90 7.56 -9.82 14.94
C GLY A 90 6.70 -8.66 15.44
N TYR A 91 6.53 -7.60 14.65
CA TYR A 91 5.69 -6.43 14.93
C TYR A 91 4.53 -6.27 13.94
N GLU A 92 4.21 -7.31 13.17
CA GLU A 92 3.18 -7.28 12.14
C GLU A 92 1.77 -7.08 12.73
N ASP A 93 1.54 -7.55 13.96
CA ASP A 93 0.27 -7.48 14.69
C ASP A 93 0.25 -6.36 15.78
N LYS A 94 1.23 -5.45 15.76
CA LYS A 94 1.43 -4.44 16.82
C LYS A 94 0.88 -3.06 16.49
#